data_AF-A0A7J8HAW5-F1
#
_entry.id   AF-A0A7J8HAW5-F1
#
_cell.length_a   1.000
_cell.length_b   1.000
_cell.length_c   1.000
_cell.angle_alpha   90.00
_cell.angle_beta   90.00
_cell.angle_gamma   90.00
#
_symmetry.space_group_name_H-M   'P 1'
#
loop_
_entity.id
_entity.type
_entity.pdbx_description
1 polymer ?
#
loop_
_entity_poly.entity_id
_entity_poly.type
_entity_poly.pdbx_seq_one_letter_code
_entity_poly.pdbx_strand_id
1 'polypeptide(L)'
;MSLCQLRCLPFRALHFVFSPGFINHISGTPHAPIVRRYLSLLDTAVELELPGYRGPRLPRKQQVPIFPQPLTTDRARSKYSHKDIVAEGLRQLLGEEKYHQDLTVPPGYCTDFLLCVSSSGAVLPVRTQDPFLPYPPRSCPRGQAASQPTTRDPAQRVVLMLRERWHFCRDGRVLLGSRALRERHLGLLGYQLLPLPFEEMESQRGLPQLKSYLRQKLQALGLRWGPEGG
;
A
#
# COMPACT_ATOMS: atom_id res chain seq x y z
N MET A 1 10.53 7.30 10.40
CA MET A 1 10.40 6.87 8.98
C MET A 1 11.60 7.26 8.13
N SER A 2 12.18 8.46 8.24
CA SER A 2 13.36 8.87 7.44
C SER A 2 14.57 7.94 7.60
N LEU A 3 14.83 7.42 8.81
CA LEU A 3 15.89 6.43 9.04
C LEU A 3 15.61 5.07 8.38
N CYS A 4 14.34 4.64 8.34
CA CYS A 4 13.94 3.42 7.62
C CYS A 4 14.19 3.58 6.11
N GLN A 5 13.88 4.76 5.56
CA GLN A 5 14.13 5.07 4.16
C GLN A 5 15.61 4.95 3.80
N LEU A 6 16.49 5.50 4.65
CA LEU A 6 17.94 5.44 4.48
C LEU A 6 18.53 4.06 4.81
N ARG A 7 17.71 3.09 5.25
CA ARG A 7 18.16 1.79 5.79
C ARG A 7 19.18 1.91 6.93
N CYS A 8 19.10 3.02 7.66
CA CYS A 8 19.99 3.35 8.77
C CYS A 8 19.19 3.36 10.06
N LEU A 9 18.73 2.19 10.49
CA LEU A 9 17.96 2.04 11.74
C LEU A 9 18.90 1.69 12.91
N PRO A 10 19.19 2.63 13.83
CA PRO A 10 20.13 2.38 14.92
C PRO A 10 19.52 1.40 15.94
N PHE A 11 20.18 0.24 16.10
CA PHE A 11 19.73 -0.84 17.00
C PHE A 11 19.46 -0.36 18.43
N ARG A 12 20.28 0.53 18.98
CA ARG A 12 20.07 1.08 20.33
C ARG A 12 18.75 1.84 20.45
N ALA A 13 18.38 2.62 19.44
CA ALA A 13 17.11 3.35 19.45
C ALA A 13 15.92 2.40 19.32
N LEU A 14 16.04 1.36 18.49
CA LEU A 14 15.01 0.31 18.39
C LEU A 14 14.84 -0.42 19.73
N HIS A 15 15.95 -0.76 20.39
CA HIS A 15 15.93 -1.44 21.69
C HIS A 15 15.26 -0.57 22.77
N PHE A 16 15.52 0.74 22.74
CA PHE A 16 14.89 1.69 23.65
C PHE A 16 13.39 1.85 23.37
N VAL A 17 13.01 2.12 22.11
CA VAL A 17 11.63 2.44 21.74
C VAL A 17 10.67 1.25 21.87
N PHE A 18 11.18 0.03 21.71
CA PHE A 18 10.43 -1.20 21.95
C PHE A 18 10.64 -1.77 23.35
N SER A 19 11.34 -1.06 24.25
CA SER A 19 11.49 -1.51 25.63
C SER A 19 10.14 -1.48 26.37
N PRO A 20 9.89 -2.44 27.28
CA PRO A 20 8.70 -2.42 28.12
C PRO A 20 8.54 -1.12 28.91
N GLY A 21 9.65 -0.53 29.37
CA GLY A 21 9.66 0.75 30.09
C GLY A 21 9.10 1.90 29.25
N PHE A 22 9.61 2.06 28.02
CA PHE A 22 9.11 3.10 27.10
C PHE A 22 7.63 2.87 26.76
N ILE A 23 7.28 1.64 26.42
CA ILE A 23 5.92 1.24 26.04
C ILE A 23 4.92 1.47 27.18
N ASN A 24 5.25 1.10 28.41
CA ASN A 24 4.38 1.28 29.57
C ASN A 24 4.22 2.77 29.89
N HIS A 25 5.30 3.54 29.78
CA HIS A 25 5.27 4.98 29.97
C HIS A 25 4.32 5.67 29.00
N ILE A 26 4.41 5.39 27.70
CA ILE A 26 3.53 6.01 26.70
C ILE A 26 2.07 5.56 26.84
N SER A 27 1.81 4.36 27.35
CA SER A 27 0.47 3.78 27.45
C SER A 27 -0.43 4.56 28.43
N GLY A 28 0.16 5.23 29.41
CA GLY A 28 -0.54 6.12 30.34
C GLY A 28 -0.77 7.55 29.85
N THR A 29 -0.33 7.90 28.63
CA THR A 29 -0.39 9.27 28.12
C THR A 29 -1.61 9.49 27.21
N PRO A 30 -2.11 10.74 27.08
CA PRO A 30 -3.16 11.07 26.10
C PRO A 30 -2.74 10.81 24.64
N HIS A 31 -1.43 10.71 24.38
CA HIS A 31 -0.88 10.43 23.06
C HIS A 31 -0.77 8.94 22.73
N ALA A 32 -1.12 8.04 23.67
CA ALA A 32 -1.05 6.59 23.45
C ALA A 32 -1.71 6.12 22.14
N PRO A 33 -2.89 6.62 21.70
CA PRO A 33 -3.51 6.17 20.47
C PRO A 33 -2.71 6.51 19.20
N ILE A 34 -2.04 7.67 19.16
CA ILE A 34 -1.24 8.06 17.99
C ILE A 34 0.14 7.40 18.03
N VAL A 35 0.76 7.32 19.21
CA VAL A 35 2.08 6.68 19.37
C VAL A 35 1.99 5.18 19.06
N ARG A 36 0.93 4.48 19.48
CA ARG A 36 0.75 3.06 19.11
C ARG A 36 0.69 2.83 17.60
N ARG A 37 0.08 3.75 16.85
CA ARG A 37 0.10 3.70 15.37
C ARG A 37 1.51 3.89 14.83
N TYR A 38 2.26 4.89 15.30
CA TYR A 38 3.66 5.07 14.90
C TYR A 38 4.55 3.87 15.25
N LEU A 39 4.38 3.29 16.44
CA LEU A 39 5.12 2.09 16.85
C LEU A 39 4.74 0.88 16.00
N SER A 40 3.47 0.71 15.64
CA SER A 40 3.04 -0.38 14.76
C SER A 40 3.65 -0.24 13.37
N LEU A 41 3.66 0.98 12.82
CA LEU A 41 4.30 1.27 11.55
C LEU A 41 5.82 1.05 11.60
N LEU A 42 6.47 1.44 12.70
CA LEU A 42 7.90 1.21 12.91
C LEU A 42 8.22 -0.28 13.07
N ASP A 43 7.40 -1.03 13.81
CA ASP A 43 7.56 -2.46 14.01
C ASP A 43 7.47 -3.22 12.68
N THR A 44 6.49 -2.87 11.84
CA THR A 44 6.41 -3.37 10.46
C THR A 44 7.63 -2.95 9.64
N ALA A 45 8.08 -1.69 9.72
CA ALA A 45 9.28 -1.26 8.99
C ALA A 45 10.54 -2.04 9.40
N VAL A 46 10.69 -2.36 10.69
CA VAL A 46 11.80 -3.21 11.18
C VAL A 46 11.70 -4.61 10.62
N GLU A 47 10.50 -5.21 10.59
CA GLU A 47 10.29 -6.53 9.98
C GLU A 47 10.66 -6.55 8.49
N LEU A 48 10.27 -5.51 7.75
CA LEU A 48 10.46 -5.44 6.30
C LEU A 48 11.89 -5.07 5.89
N GLU A 49 12.56 -4.15 6.62
CA GLU A 49 13.85 -3.58 6.21
C GLU A 49 15.06 -4.18 6.93
N LEU A 50 14.86 -4.87 8.05
CA LEU A 50 15.95 -5.48 8.84
C LEU A 50 15.76 -6.99 8.99
N PRO A 51 15.96 -7.77 7.91
CA PRO A 51 15.91 -9.23 7.99
C PRO A 51 16.96 -9.72 9.00
N GLY A 52 16.51 -10.38 10.06
CA GLY A 52 17.37 -10.89 11.13
C GLY A 52 17.48 -10.02 12.38
N TYR A 53 16.72 -8.93 12.50
CA TYR A 53 16.61 -8.21 13.77
C TYR A 53 16.04 -9.10 14.89
N ARG A 54 16.82 -9.31 15.96
CA ARG A 54 16.47 -10.13 17.14
C ARG A 54 16.19 -9.33 18.41
N GLY A 55 16.16 -8.01 18.32
CA GLY A 55 15.88 -7.13 19.45
C GLY A 55 14.39 -7.11 19.84
N PRO A 56 14.01 -6.29 20.83
CA PRO A 56 12.63 -6.17 21.27
C PRO A 56 11.73 -5.64 20.14
N ARG A 57 10.48 -6.09 20.15
CA ARG A 57 9.43 -5.80 19.15
C ARG A 57 8.17 -5.32 19.86
N LEU A 58 7.27 -4.66 19.14
CA LEU A 58 6.00 -4.22 19.70
C LEU A 58 5.11 -5.43 20.05
N PRO A 59 4.69 -5.60 21.32
CA PRO A 59 3.78 -6.67 21.71
C PRO A 59 2.46 -6.62 20.94
N ARG A 60 1.91 -7.79 20.56
CA ARG A 60 0.66 -7.91 19.79
C ARG A 60 -0.52 -7.15 20.39
N LYS A 61 -0.61 -7.07 21.73
CA LYS A 61 -1.67 -6.33 22.45
C LYS A 61 -1.65 -4.83 22.20
N GLN A 62 -0.51 -4.28 21.76
CA GLN A 62 -0.31 -2.84 21.53
C GLN A 62 -0.18 -2.51 20.03
N GLN A 63 -0.12 -3.54 19.18
CA GLN A 63 -0.17 -3.37 17.74
C GLN A 63 -1.54 -2.85 17.34
N VAL A 64 -1.54 -1.83 16.50
CA VAL A 64 -2.72 -1.35 15.80
C VAL A 64 -2.66 -1.99 14.41
N PRO A 65 -3.44 -3.05 14.15
CA PRO A 65 -3.33 -3.80 12.91
C PRO A 65 -3.77 -2.98 11.70
N ILE A 66 -4.71 -2.04 11.90
CA ILE A 66 -5.30 -1.22 10.85
C ILE A 66 -5.51 0.19 11.37
N PHE A 67 -5.03 1.18 10.64
CA PHE A 67 -5.23 2.57 11.03
C PHE A 67 -6.56 3.10 10.46
N PRO A 68 -7.36 3.80 11.28
CA PRO A 68 -8.62 4.41 10.82
C PRO A 68 -8.36 5.53 9.81
N GLN A 69 -7.22 6.21 9.93
CA GLN A 69 -6.71 7.15 8.95
C GLN A 69 -5.20 6.98 8.79
N PRO A 70 -4.65 7.29 7.62
CA PRO A 70 -3.22 7.35 7.40
C PRO A 70 -2.51 8.31 8.36
N LEU A 71 -1.31 7.95 8.80
CA LEU A 71 -0.46 8.85 9.60
C LEU A 71 0.10 10.01 8.78
N THR A 72 0.28 9.79 7.48
CA THR A 72 0.73 10.81 6.53
C THR A 72 -0.34 10.96 5.46
N THR A 73 -0.88 12.16 5.30
CA THR A 73 -1.79 12.48 4.19
C THR A 73 -1.15 13.55 3.33
N ASP A 74 -1.13 13.32 2.01
CA ASP A 74 -0.64 14.30 1.04
C ASP A 74 -1.80 15.18 0.55
N ARG A 75 -2.53 15.76 1.50
CA ARG A 75 -3.75 16.54 1.20
C ARG A 75 -3.45 17.93 0.64
N ALA A 76 -2.25 18.46 0.88
CA ALA A 76 -1.92 19.84 0.56
C ALA A 76 -1.93 20.15 -0.96
N ARG A 77 -1.81 19.14 -1.83
CA ARG A 77 -1.75 19.32 -3.29
C ARG A 77 -2.80 18.54 -4.08
N SER A 78 -3.85 18.06 -3.42
CA SER A 78 -4.92 17.25 -4.05
C SER A 78 -5.59 17.94 -5.24
N LYS A 79 -5.63 19.28 -5.29
CA LYS A 79 -6.26 20.05 -6.37
C LYS A 79 -5.60 19.83 -7.75
N TYR A 80 -4.32 19.47 -7.79
CA TYR A 80 -3.57 19.24 -9.02
C TYR A 80 -3.32 17.74 -9.29
N SER A 81 -4.06 16.87 -8.59
CA SER A 81 -3.88 15.43 -8.74
C SER A 81 -4.60 14.90 -9.95
N HIS A 82 -3.94 13.98 -10.65
CA HIS A 82 -4.51 13.18 -11.73
C HIS A 82 -5.51 12.14 -11.20
N LYS A 83 -5.73 12.09 -9.89
CA LYS A 83 -6.57 11.09 -9.26
C LYS A 83 -8.01 11.11 -9.71
N ASP A 84 -8.63 12.28 -9.86
CA ASP A 84 -10.04 12.36 -10.25
C ASP A 84 -10.23 11.86 -11.69
N ILE A 85 -9.33 12.26 -12.60
CA ILE A 85 -9.39 11.81 -14.00
C ILE A 85 -9.03 10.32 -14.14
N VAL A 86 -8.11 9.81 -13.31
CA VAL A 86 -7.78 8.37 -13.27
C VAL A 86 -8.92 7.56 -12.67
N ALA A 87 -9.57 8.04 -11.60
CA ALA A 87 -10.75 7.40 -11.02
C ALA A 87 -11.87 7.30 -12.07
N GLU A 88 -12.15 8.39 -12.77
CA GLU A 88 -13.14 8.39 -13.85
C GLU A 88 -12.75 7.46 -15.00
N GLY A 89 -11.46 7.43 -15.36
CA GLY A 89 -10.93 6.51 -16.37
C GLY A 89 -11.12 5.04 -15.97
N LEU A 90 -10.80 4.68 -14.73
CA LEU A 90 -10.97 3.34 -14.19
C LEU A 90 -12.45 2.96 -14.08
N ARG A 91 -13.30 3.86 -13.60
CA ARG A 91 -14.76 3.68 -13.52
C ARG A 91 -15.34 3.31 -14.89
N GLN A 92 -14.97 4.05 -15.94
CA GLN A 92 -15.45 3.77 -17.30
C GLN A 92 -14.77 2.55 -17.98
N LEU A 93 -13.66 2.05 -17.45
CA LEU A 93 -12.94 0.89 -18.01
C LEU A 93 -13.33 -0.42 -17.34
N LEU A 94 -13.42 -0.42 -16.02
CA LEU A 94 -13.55 -1.60 -15.18
C LEU A 94 -14.94 -1.71 -14.56
N GLY A 95 -15.56 -0.57 -14.24
CA GLY A 95 -16.70 -0.50 -13.31
C GLY A 95 -16.26 0.03 -11.94
N GLU A 96 -17.18 0.71 -11.25
CA GLU A 96 -16.93 1.34 -9.94
C GLU A 96 -16.67 0.30 -8.84
N GLU A 97 -17.25 -0.89 -8.98
CA GLU A 97 -17.14 -2.00 -8.04
C GLU A 97 -15.82 -2.78 -8.16
N LYS A 98 -14.97 -2.47 -9.15
CA LYS A 98 -13.75 -3.24 -9.44
C LYS A 98 -12.48 -2.73 -8.77
N TYR A 99 -12.54 -1.59 -8.08
CA TYR A 99 -11.37 -1.01 -7.42
C TYR A 99 -11.73 -0.35 -6.08
N HIS A 100 -10.73 -0.13 -5.23
CA HIS A 100 -10.83 0.69 -4.03
C HIS A 100 -9.91 1.90 -4.17
N GLN A 101 -10.48 3.09 -4.00
CA GLN A 101 -9.73 4.34 -3.95
C GLN A 101 -9.37 4.67 -2.49
N ASP A 102 -8.15 5.15 -2.23
CA ASP A 102 -7.71 5.63 -0.92
C ASP A 102 -7.78 4.64 0.25
N LEU A 103 -7.70 3.34 -0.05
CA LEU A 103 -7.73 2.34 1.01
C LEU A 103 -6.48 2.43 1.88
N THR A 104 -6.69 2.46 3.20
CA THR A 104 -5.62 2.30 4.17
C THR A 104 -5.40 0.82 4.44
N VAL A 105 -4.29 0.28 3.93
CA VAL A 105 -3.92 -1.12 4.13
C VAL A 105 -3.03 -1.31 5.36
N PRO A 106 -3.08 -2.48 6.01
CA PRO A 106 -2.26 -2.77 7.20
C PRO A 106 -0.75 -2.50 6.99
N PRO A 107 -0.05 -2.00 8.03
CA PRO A 107 -0.59 -1.46 9.28
C PRO A 107 -1.24 -0.09 9.10
N GLY A 108 -0.89 0.66 8.04
CA GLY A 108 -1.42 2.01 7.81
C GLY A 108 -0.94 2.72 6.55
N TYR A 109 -0.60 1.99 5.48
CA TYR A 109 -0.20 2.58 4.20
C TYR A 109 -1.44 2.95 3.37
N CYS A 110 -1.42 4.09 2.69
CA CYS A 110 -2.47 4.43 1.71
C CYS A 110 -2.12 3.87 0.35
N THR A 111 -3.07 3.20 -0.29
CA THR A 111 -3.04 2.89 -1.72
C THR A 111 -3.84 3.94 -2.48
N ASP A 112 -3.38 4.34 -3.68
CA ASP A 112 -4.10 5.33 -4.47
C ASP A 112 -5.31 4.68 -5.15
N PHE A 113 -5.09 3.58 -5.90
CA PHE A 113 -6.15 2.63 -6.30
C PHE A 113 -5.70 1.19 -6.11
N LEU A 114 -6.58 0.34 -5.60
CA LEU A 114 -6.32 -1.08 -5.35
C LEU A 114 -7.31 -1.96 -6.11
N LEU A 115 -6.81 -2.98 -6.81
CA LEU A 115 -7.60 -4.00 -7.48
C LEU A 115 -7.34 -5.39 -6.88
N CYS A 116 -8.40 -6.19 -6.81
CA CYS A 116 -8.31 -7.62 -6.53
C CYS A 116 -8.39 -8.39 -7.86
N VAL A 117 -7.47 -9.33 -8.06
CA VAL A 117 -7.29 -10.02 -9.34
C VAL A 117 -7.23 -11.52 -9.09
N SER A 118 -7.95 -12.33 -9.87
CA SER A 118 -7.84 -13.79 -9.79
C SER A 118 -6.46 -14.29 -10.26
N SER A 119 -6.17 -15.56 -10.00
CA SER A 119 -5.01 -16.26 -10.59
C SER A 119 -5.02 -16.25 -12.12
N SER A 120 -6.19 -16.17 -12.74
CA SER A 120 -6.37 -16.03 -14.19
C SER A 120 -6.20 -14.60 -14.71
N GLY A 121 -5.90 -13.62 -13.85
CA GLY A 121 -5.77 -12.22 -14.23
C GLY A 121 -7.10 -11.47 -14.35
N ALA A 122 -8.24 -12.09 -14.00
CA ALA A 122 -9.54 -11.44 -14.07
C ALA A 122 -9.72 -10.44 -12.91
N VAL A 123 -10.15 -9.22 -13.23
CA VAL A 123 -10.43 -8.19 -12.21
C VAL A 123 -11.73 -8.52 -11.47
N LEU A 124 -11.61 -8.78 -10.18
CA LEU A 124 -12.70 -9.20 -9.32
C LEU A 124 -13.47 -7.99 -8.77
N PRO A 125 -14.81 -8.09 -8.61
CA PRO A 125 -15.56 -7.09 -7.88
C PRO A 125 -15.08 -7.08 -6.43
N VAL A 126 -14.76 -5.89 -5.93
CA VAL A 126 -14.38 -5.71 -4.55
C VAL A 126 -15.65 -5.46 -3.76
N ARG A 127 -15.94 -6.33 -2.79
CA ARG A 127 -17.09 -6.13 -1.90
C ARG A 127 -16.84 -4.88 -1.09
N THR A 128 -17.66 -3.85 -1.29
CA THR A 128 -17.60 -2.53 -0.63
C THR A 128 -17.60 -2.60 0.91
N GLN A 129 -17.92 -3.77 1.48
CA GLN A 129 -18.02 -4.04 2.91
C GLN A 129 -16.83 -4.80 3.50
N ASP A 130 -15.75 -5.05 2.76
CA ASP A 130 -14.51 -5.61 3.32
C ASP A 130 -13.46 -4.50 3.45
N PRO A 131 -13.61 -3.57 4.44
CA PRO A 131 -12.68 -2.46 4.64
C PRO A 131 -11.26 -2.93 4.99
N PHE A 132 -11.08 -4.24 5.21
CA PHE A 132 -9.90 -4.84 5.77
C PHE A 132 -9.45 -6.01 4.91
N LEU A 133 -8.80 -5.69 3.79
CA LEU A 133 -8.13 -6.70 2.99
C LEU A 133 -6.92 -7.23 3.80
N PRO A 134 -6.94 -8.47 4.36
CA PRO A 134 -5.83 -9.04 5.16
C PRO A 134 -4.56 -9.06 4.31
N TYR A 135 -3.32 -8.98 4.81
CA TYR A 135 -2.14 -8.94 3.92
C TYR A 135 -2.24 -9.92 2.73
N PRO A 136 -1.86 -9.52 1.49
CA PRO A 136 -1.82 -10.47 0.39
C PRO A 136 -0.98 -11.67 0.85
N PRO A 137 -1.40 -12.90 0.54
CA PRO A 137 -0.70 -14.07 1.00
C PRO A 137 0.75 -13.97 0.54
N ARG A 138 1.68 -13.92 1.51
CA ARG A 138 3.11 -13.94 1.21
C ARG A 138 3.36 -15.23 0.42
N SER A 139 3.99 -15.13 -0.74
CA SER A 139 4.41 -16.31 -1.50
C SER A 139 5.35 -17.11 -0.61
N CYS A 140 4.86 -18.16 0.04
CA CYS A 140 5.70 -19.03 0.84
C CYS A 140 6.73 -19.69 -0.09
N PRO A 141 8.04 -19.72 0.26
CA PRO A 141 8.95 -20.67 -0.34
C PRO A 141 8.36 -22.06 -0.13
N ARG A 142 8.20 -22.78 -1.24
CA ARG A 142 7.63 -24.13 -1.35
C ARG A 142 8.09 -25.03 -0.19
N GLY A 143 7.20 -25.27 0.77
CA GLY A 143 7.41 -26.26 1.83
C GLY A 143 6.96 -25.84 3.22
N GLN A 144 5.65 -25.66 3.42
CA GLN A 144 4.91 -25.93 4.67
C GLN A 144 3.47 -25.45 4.49
N ALA A 145 2.62 -26.31 3.93
CA ALA A 145 1.19 -26.12 3.92
C ALA A 145 0.63 -26.57 5.27
N ALA A 146 0.29 -25.62 6.14
CA ALA A 146 -0.63 -25.87 7.24
C ALA A 146 -2.05 -25.52 6.74
N SER A 147 -2.89 -26.53 6.75
CA SER A 147 -4.26 -26.58 6.24
C SER A 147 -5.20 -25.54 6.87
N GLN A 148 -5.78 -24.69 6.02
CA GLN A 148 -7.14 -24.16 6.19
C GLN A 148 -7.87 -24.26 4.84
N PRO A 149 -9.07 -24.87 4.77
CA PRO A 149 -9.83 -24.94 3.54
C PRO A 149 -10.67 -23.67 3.39
N THR A 150 -10.09 -22.64 2.78
CA THR A 150 -10.89 -21.64 2.08
C THR A 150 -10.65 -21.80 0.59
N THR A 151 -11.65 -22.34 -0.09
CA THR A 151 -11.77 -22.54 -1.54
C THR A 151 -11.85 -21.19 -2.27
N ARG A 152 -10.83 -20.35 -2.10
CA ARG A 152 -10.62 -19.15 -2.90
C ARG A 152 -9.14 -19.07 -3.22
N ASP A 153 -8.83 -19.28 -4.50
CA ASP A 153 -7.53 -19.00 -5.07
C ASP A 153 -7.09 -17.61 -4.61
N PRO A 154 -5.89 -17.43 -4.03
CA PRO A 154 -5.53 -16.17 -3.41
C PRO A 154 -5.50 -15.06 -4.46
N ALA A 155 -6.47 -14.15 -4.36
CA ALA A 155 -6.55 -13.02 -5.27
C ALA A 155 -5.28 -12.15 -5.13
N GLN A 156 -4.58 -11.97 -6.24
CA GLN A 156 -3.47 -11.04 -6.36
C GLN A 156 -3.98 -9.60 -6.16
N ARG A 157 -3.12 -8.77 -5.57
CA ARG A 157 -3.46 -7.37 -5.27
C ARG A 157 -2.61 -6.43 -6.06
N VAL A 158 -3.23 -5.66 -6.93
CA VAL A 158 -2.55 -4.68 -7.78
C VAL A 158 -2.84 -3.28 -7.26
N VAL A 159 -1.79 -2.53 -6.94
CA VAL A 159 -1.89 -1.14 -6.51
C VAL A 159 -1.43 -0.24 -7.64
N LEU A 160 -2.34 0.57 -8.18
CA LEU A 160 -1.98 1.66 -9.07
C LEU A 160 -1.50 2.82 -8.20
N MET A 161 -0.26 3.24 -8.42
CA MET A 161 0.40 4.28 -7.62
C MET A 161 0.55 5.54 -8.46
N LEU A 162 -0.12 6.61 -8.06
CA LEU A 162 0.05 7.91 -8.68
C LEU A 162 1.38 8.52 -8.24
N ARG A 163 2.28 8.70 -9.19
CA ARG A 163 3.56 9.38 -8.98
C ARG A 163 3.46 10.80 -9.52
N GLU A 164 2.79 11.64 -8.76
CA GLU A 164 2.58 13.06 -9.05
C GLU A 164 3.88 13.87 -8.98
N ARG A 165 3.94 15.01 -9.68
CA ARG A 165 5.15 15.85 -9.75
C ARG A 165 5.72 16.25 -8.38
N TRP A 166 4.86 16.50 -7.39
CA TRP A 166 5.29 16.87 -6.03
C TRP A 166 5.70 15.69 -5.16
N HIS A 167 5.57 14.45 -5.66
CA HIS A 167 6.12 13.28 -4.99
C HIS A 167 7.63 13.14 -5.21
N PHE A 168 8.25 14.03 -5.98
CA PHE A 168 9.66 14.00 -6.32
C PHE A 168 10.43 15.19 -5.76
N CYS A 169 11.74 15.01 -5.62
CA CYS A 169 12.70 16.09 -5.45
C CYS A 169 12.68 17.03 -6.67
N ARG A 170 13.36 18.18 -6.56
CA ARG A 170 13.31 19.30 -7.53
C ARG A 170 13.48 18.89 -9.00
N ASP A 171 14.27 17.86 -9.29
CA ASP A 171 14.57 17.40 -10.66
C ASP A 171 13.57 16.35 -11.20
N GLY A 172 12.52 16.00 -10.45
CA GLY A 172 11.50 15.04 -10.88
C GLY A 172 11.94 13.57 -10.92
N ARG A 173 13.22 13.26 -10.64
CA ARG A 173 13.77 11.90 -10.82
C ARG A 173 13.73 11.03 -9.57
N VAL A 174 13.85 11.64 -8.39
CA VAL A 174 13.98 10.92 -7.12
C VAL A 174 12.72 11.14 -6.29
N LEU A 175 12.03 10.04 -5.96
CA LEU A 175 10.86 10.11 -5.07
C LEU A 175 11.26 10.62 -3.69
N LEU A 176 10.39 11.44 -3.10
CA LEU A 176 10.46 11.81 -1.71
C LEU A 176 10.46 10.56 -0.83
N GLY A 177 11.15 10.65 0.28
CA GLY A 177 11.42 9.50 1.11
C GLY A 177 10.23 8.74 1.66
N SER A 178 9.20 9.48 2.05
CA SER A 178 7.91 8.92 2.47
C SER A 178 7.24 8.12 1.35
N ARG A 179 7.36 8.58 0.10
CA ARG A 179 6.80 7.91 -1.09
C ARG A 179 7.61 6.67 -1.46
N ALA A 180 8.93 6.80 -1.58
CA ALA A 180 9.81 5.68 -1.89
C ALA A 180 9.71 4.54 -0.86
N LEU A 181 9.64 4.88 0.44
CA LEU A 181 9.48 3.90 1.51
C LEU A 181 8.09 3.22 1.46
N ARG A 182 7.03 3.98 1.21
CA ARG A 182 5.66 3.44 1.03
C ARG A 182 5.62 2.42 -0.10
N GLU A 183 6.08 2.80 -1.28
CA GLU A 183 6.05 1.91 -2.45
C GLU A 183 6.84 0.62 -2.18
N ARG A 184 8.06 0.75 -1.64
CA ARG A 184 8.89 -0.40 -1.31
C ARG A 184 8.23 -1.33 -0.28
N HIS A 185 7.66 -0.77 0.79
CA HIS A 185 6.98 -1.57 1.80
C HIS A 185 5.73 -2.27 1.26
N LEU A 186 4.92 -1.61 0.41
CA LEU A 186 3.80 -2.27 -0.25
C LEU A 186 4.27 -3.45 -1.11
N GLY A 187 5.37 -3.30 -1.84
CA GLY A 187 5.98 -4.40 -2.60
C GLY A 187 6.42 -5.57 -1.69
N LEU A 188 7.13 -5.29 -0.60
CA LEU A 188 7.57 -6.30 0.37
C LEU A 188 6.40 -6.99 1.10
N LEU A 189 5.25 -6.31 1.22
CA LEU A 189 4.02 -6.88 1.76
C LEU A 189 3.27 -7.77 0.76
N GLY A 190 3.73 -7.89 -0.49
CA GLY A 190 3.15 -8.77 -1.51
C GLY A 190 2.18 -8.08 -2.47
N TYR A 191 2.07 -6.75 -2.45
CA TYR A 191 1.29 -6.02 -3.45
C TYR A 191 2.09 -5.91 -4.75
N GLN A 192 1.43 -6.19 -5.88
CA GLN A 192 1.97 -5.87 -7.19
C GLN A 192 1.75 -4.38 -7.47
N LEU A 193 2.82 -3.66 -7.77
CA LEU A 193 2.77 -2.21 -7.92
C LEU A 193 2.72 -1.82 -9.40
N LEU A 194 1.77 -0.98 -9.77
CA LEU A 194 1.64 -0.37 -11.10
C LEU A 194 1.84 1.14 -10.99
N PRO A 195 3.06 1.67 -11.18
CA PRO A 195 3.29 3.10 -11.12
C PRO A 195 2.67 3.81 -12.33
N LEU A 196 2.01 4.94 -12.06
CA LEU A 196 1.49 5.90 -13.03
C LEU A 196 2.28 7.22 -12.87
N PRO A 197 3.38 7.40 -13.62
CA PRO A 197 4.22 8.59 -13.52
C PRO A 197 3.54 9.83 -14.11
N PHE A 198 3.77 10.99 -13.49
CA PHE A 198 3.14 12.24 -13.90
C PHE A 198 3.50 12.62 -15.33
N GLU A 199 4.70 12.32 -15.81
CA GLU A 199 5.12 12.61 -17.18
C GLU A 199 4.23 11.88 -18.21
N GLU A 200 3.89 10.62 -17.93
CA GLU A 200 3.00 9.84 -18.78
C GLU A 200 1.56 10.33 -18.64
N MET A 201 1.12 10.71 -17.44
CA MET A 201 -0.25 11.22 -17.21
C MET A 201 -0.48 12.60 -17.84
N GLU A 202 0.47 13.53 -17.69
CA GLU A 202 0.43 14.88 -18.28
C GLU A 202 0.47 14.83 -19.81
N SER A 203 1.04 13.78 -20.40
CA SER A 203 1.02 13.57 -21.86
C SER A 203 -0.33 13.13 -22.42
N GLN A 204 -1.26 12.67 -21.57
CA GLN A 204 -2.58 12.21 -22.00
C GLN A 204 -3.50 13.39 -22.28
N ARG A 205 -4.02 13.48 -23.52
CA ARG A 205 -4.90 14.57 -23.95
C ARG A 205 -6.36 14.33 -23.58
N GLY A 206 -6.65 14.31 -22.29
CA GLY A 206 -8.00 14.12 -21.75
C GLY A 206 -8.38 12.65 -21.56
N LEU A 207 -9.66 12.43 -21.21
CA LEU A 207 -10.15 11.15 -20.71
C LEU A 207 -10.02 9.97 -21.71
N PRO A 208 -10.33 10.10 -23.03
CA PRO A 208 -10.24 8.98 -23.96
C PRO A 208 -8.81 8.43 -24.11
N GLN A 209 -7.82 9.31 -24.18
CA GLN A 209 -6.40 8.97 -24.26
C GLN A 209 -5.92 8.35 -22.94
N LEU A 210 -6.29 8.95 -21.80
CA LEU A 210 -5.99 8.39 -20.49
C LEU A 210 -6.57 6.97 -20.33
N LYS A 211 -7.81 6.73 -20.78
CA LYS A 211 -8.41 5.39 -20.76
C LYS A 211 -7.62 4.40 -21.61
N SER A 212 -7.16 4.81 -22.79
CA SER A 212 -6.35 3.96 -23.66
C SER A 212 -5.00 3.63 -23.01
N TYR A 213 -4.38 4.61 -22.37
CA TYR A 213 -3.17 4.45 -21.57
C TYR A 213 -3.37 3.50 -20.37
N LEU A 214 -4.42 3.68 -19.56
CA LEU A 214 -4.74 2.79 -18.45
C LEU A 214 -5.01 1.37 -18.92
N ARG A 215 -5.75 1.19 -20.03
CA ARG A 215 -5.97 -0.12 -20.66
C ARG A 215 -4.65 -0.78 -21.02
N GLN A 216 -3.74 -0.06 -21.67
CA GLN A 216 -2.44 -0.61 -22.05
C GLN A 216 -1.62 -1.04 -20.82
N LYS A 217 -1.60 -0.22 -19.77
CA LYS A 217 -0.89 -0.53 -18.51
C LYS A 217 -1.45 -1.76 -17.80
N LEU A 218 -2.78 -1.89 -17.74
CA LEU A 218 -3.45 -3.03 -17.11
C LEU A 218 -3.27 -4.31 -17.95
N GLN A 219 -3.36 -4.24 -19.28
CA GLN A 219 -3.09 -5.38 -20.17
C GLN A 219 -1.64 -5.85 -20.11
N ALA A 220 -0.68 -4.93 -19.97
CA ALA A 220 0.73 -5.28 -19.80
C ALA A 220 0.99 -6.07 -18.50
N LEU A 221 0.12 -5.94 -17.49
CA LEU A 221 0.13 -6.79 -16.29
C LEU A 221 -0.62 -8.12 -16.46
N GLY A 222 -1.14 -8.41 -17.65
CA GLY A 222 -1.95 -9.61 -17.92
C GLY A 222 -3.38 -9.54 -17.36
N LEU A 223 -3.85 -8.33 -17.01
CA LEU A 223 -5.19 -8.16 -16.46
C LEU A 223 -6.25 -8.29 -17.56
N ARG A 224 -7.36 -8.95 -17.20
CA ARG A 224 -8.52 -9.17 -18.04
C ARG A 224 -9.76 -8.60 -17.34
N TRP A 225 -10.56 -7.86 -18.08
CA TRP A 225 -11.80 -7.26 -17.59
C TRP A 225 -12.80 -7.16 -18.73
N GLY A 226 -14.08 -7.38 -18.42
CA GLY A 226 -15.17 -7.56 -19.38
C GLY A 226 -16.12 -8.67 -18.93
N PRO A 227 -17.29 -8.83 -19.56
CA PRO A 227 -18.21 -9.92 -19.24
C PRO A 227 -17.52 -11.27 -19.47
N GLU A 228 -17.49 -12.13 -18.44
CA GLU A 228 -17.19 -13.53 -18.66
C GLU A 228 -18.37 -14.15 -19.42
N GLY A 229 -18.16 -14.48 -20.70
CA GLY A 229 -19.15 -15.13 -21.55
C GLY A 229 -20.01 -14.14 -22.34
N GLY A 230 -19.84 -14.18 -23.65
CA GLY A 230 -20.96 -13.98 -24.58
C GLY A 230 -21.71 -15.29 -24.75
#